data_AF-A0A7C3TI50-F1
#
_entry.id   AF-A0A7C3TI50-F1
#
_cell.length_a   1.000
_cell.length_b   1.000
_cell.length_c   1.000
_cell.angle_alpha   90.00
_cell.angle_beta   90.00
_cell.angle_gamma   90.00
#
_symmetry.space_group_name_H-M   'P 1'
#
loop_
_entity.id
_entity.type
_entity.pdbx_description
1 polymer ?
#
loop_
_entity_poly.entity_id
_entity_poly.type
_entity_poly.pdbx_seq_one_letter_code
_entity_poly.pdbx_strand_id
1 'polypeptide(L)'
;MSSFYEEIGLLVGLEIHQQLATQTKLFCKCKPIDEEHQTLKFQRRLRPSQSELGEIDPAALFEFKKKKPFKYYVGEHSACLVEADEEPPHPINEEAVDTALIIALALNSTPVDEIHVMRKIVIDGSNTTGFQRTAIVALGGVLKTRIGNIPIQTICLEEDAARLLGEAEGVRSYGLDRLCIPLVEVALAPFTASPEEVQEVAYTLGRLMRSTGRVMRGLGTIRQDINISIKGGAVVEVKGVQNLDLISKIVDFEAKRQHFLMKVAEVLRSRGISVEDAVGEVKELNDVFKQTSSKIIKKVLDAGGAVVGLALRGFKGLLKLEEYPNIRLGKEFADLVRFYGIGGIFHSDELPAYGISEDEVAKVREALKVGDEDAFILIAGERSVLEDAVEAVIERARAAVKGVPPETRGPTPEGTTRFIRPRPGPARMYPETDIPPLPISKERIERLRTLIPKPWDEVVKEYATKYSLSEKLAAQICDSEYLTLFEEVVRETSVQPSYVAATLTETLVNLSRLGLKVETLSN
;
A
#
# COMPACT_ATOMS: atom_id res chain seq x y z
N MET A 1 -6.34 -20.34 -26.65
CA MET A 1 -5.25 -20.66 -25.70
C MET A 1 -5.59 -19.93 -24.43
N SER A 2 -5.49 -20.58 -23.26
CA SER A 2 -5.71 -19.89 -21.98
C SER A 2 -4.68 -18.77 -21.84
N SER A 3 -5.04 -17.65 -21.23
CA SER A 3 -4.05 -16.61 -20.93
C SER A 3 -3.09 -17.12 -19.83
N PHE A 4 -1.85 -16.63 -19.79
CA PHE A 4 -0.90 -16.97 -18.73
C PHE A 4 -1.49 -16.81 -17.32
N TYR A 5 -2.33 -15.77 -17.11
CA TYR A 5 -2.96 -15.49 -15.82
C TYR A 5 -4.03 -16.52 -15.43
N GLU A 6 -4.75 -17.08 -16.41
CA GLU A 6 -5.68 -18.18 -16.18
C GLU A 6 -4.93 -19.46 -15.80
N GLU A 7 -3.81 -19.76 -16.46
CA GLU A 7 -3.00 -20.95 -16.21
C GLU A 7 -2.42 -20.97 -14.79
N ILE A 8 -1.92 -19.82 -14.32
CA ILE A 8 -1.45 -19.68 -12.93
C ILE A 8 -2.59 -19.49 -11.92
N GLY A 9 -3.84 -19.33 -12.38
CA GLY A 9 -5.01 -19.12 -11.53
C GLY A 9 -4.95 -17.82 -10.73
N LEU A 10 -4.68 -16.71 -11.41
CA LEU A 10 -4.67 -15.37 -10.81
C LEU A 10 -6.03 -15.03 -10.19
N LEU A 11 -6.00 -14.62 -8.92
CA LEU A 11 -7.15 -14.16 -8.17
C LEU A 11 -6.81 -12.84 -7.49
N VAL A 12 -7.65 -11.84 -7.70
CA VAL A 12 -7.44 -10.47 -7.23
C VAL A 12 -8.62 -10.00 -6.38
N GLY A 13 -8.34 -9.45 -5.20
CA GLY A 13 -9.27 -8.63 -4.44
C GLY A 13 -8.85 -7.17 -4.52
N LEU A 14 -9.83 -6.27 -4.56
CA LEU A 14 -9.59 -4.83 -4.66
C LEU A 14 -10.35 -4.11 -3.56
N GLU A 15 -9.64 -3.31 -2.78
CA GLU A 15 -10.19 -2.41 -1.78
C GLU A 15 -9.89 -0.98 -2.24
N ILE A 16 -10.93 -0.17 -2.45
CA ILE A 16 -10.74 1.23 -2.85
C ILE A 16 -11.11 2.14 -1.69
N HIS A 17 -10.15 2.98 -1.31
CA HIS A 17 -10.30 4.05 -0.34
C HIS A 17 -10.46 5.38 -1.05
N GLN A 18 -11.54 6.11 -0.76
CA GLN A 18 -11.82 7.41 -1.38
C GLN A 18 -12.19 8.43 -0.32
N GLN A 19 -11.48 9.56 -0.30
CA GLN A 19 -11.81 10.68 0.58
C GLN A 19 -13.11 11.34 0.14
N LEU A 20 -13.96 11.68 1.10
CA LEU A 20 -15.24 12.35 0.89
C LEU A 20 -15.08 13.87 0.98
N ALA A 21 -15.76 14.60 0.11
CA ALA A 21 -15.74 16.06 0.06
C ALA A 21 -16.77 16.65 1.05
N THR A 22 -16.53 16.46 2.34
CA THR A 22 -17.39 16.94 3.43
C THR A 22 -16.98 18.32 3.94
N GLN A 23 -17.87 19.01 4.64
CA GLN A 23 -17.57 20.30 5.26
C GLN A 23 -16.61 20.20 6.45
N THR A 24 -16.69 19.09 7.18
CA THR A 24 -15.87 18.82 8.37
C THR A 24 -15.33 17.40 8.35
N LYS A 25 -14.30 17.13 9.14
CA LYS A 25 -13.71 15.80 9.36
C LYS A 25 -14.70 14.81 10.00
N LEU A 26 -14.33 13.53 10.07
CA LEU A 26 -15.25 12.44 10.41
C LEU A 26 -15.71 12.48 11.87
N PHE A 27 -14.82 12.83 12.80
CA PHE A 27 -15.07 12.82 14.24
C PHE A 27 -14.67 14.12 14.94
N CYS A 28 -14.54 15.22 14.18
CA CYS A 28 -14.31 16.56 14.73
C CYS A 28 -14.84 17.63 13.76
N LYS A 29 -14.79 18.91 14.17
CA LYS A 29 -15.29 20.04 13.36
C LYS A 29 -14.24 20.74 12.49
N CYS A 30 -13.03 20.18 12.40
CA CYS A 30 -11.96 20.74 11.56
C CYS A 30 -12.28 20.60 10.07
N LYS A 31 -11.72 21.50 9.27
CA LYS A 31 -11.88 21.48 7.81
C LYS A 31 -10.92 20.45 7.20
N PRO A 32 -11.36 19.64 6.23
CA PRO A 32 -10.51 18.68 5.55
C PRO A 32 -9.72 19.38 4.43
N ILE A 33 -8.76 20.21 4.82
CA ILE A 33 -7.91 20.99 3.90
C ILE A 33 -6.43 20.71 4.17
N ASP A 34 -5.64 20.71 3.11
CA ASP A 34 -4.18 20.68 3.22
C ASP A 34 -3.68 22.04 3.70
N GLU A 35 -2.82 22.04 4.71
CA GLU A 35 -2.29 23.27 5.33
C GLU A 35 -0.76 23.24 5.35
N GLU A 36 -0.12 24.17 4.64
CA GLU A 36 1.34 24.26 4.55
C GLU A 36 1.98 24.80 5.84
N HIS A 37 1.26 25.68 6.55
CA HIS A 37 1.75 26.30 7.78
C HIS A 37 1.22 25.55 9.01
N GLN A 38 2.14 24.94 9.75
CA GLN A 38 1.82 24.17 10.96
C GLN A 38 2.42 24.87 12.17
N THR A 39 1.56 25.32 13.08
CA THR A 39 1.92 26.25 14.17
C THR A 39 2.38 25.50 15.43
N LEU A 40 1.80 24.34 15.71
CA LEU A 40 2.11 23.53 16.89
C LEU A 40 2.72 22.18 16.50
N LYS A 41 3.58 21.66 17.38
CA LYS A 41 4.21 20.35 17.22
C LYS A 41 4.35 19.63 18.55
N PHE A 42 4.18 18.32 18.54
CA PHE A 42 4.38 17.46 19.71
C PHE A 42 4.99 16.11 19.30
N GLN A 43 5.47 15.35 20.28
CA GLN A 43 6.12 14.07 20.04
C GLN A 43 5.44 12.98 20.89
N ARG A 44 5.20 11.80 20.31
CA ARG A 44 4.66 10.62 21.01
C ARG A 44 5.45 9.36 20.66
N ARG A 45 5.20 8.31 21.45
CA ARG A 45 5.63 6.93 21.20
C ARG A 45 4.44 6.02 21.40
N LEU A 46 4.09 5.27 20.37
CA LEU A 46 3.05 4.26 20.45
C LEU A 46 3.61 2.97 21.06
N ARG A 47 2.76 2.21 21.74
CA ARG A 47 3.09 0.91 22.33
C ARG A 47 2.10 -0.12 21.80
N PRO A 48 2.54 -1.36 21.52
CA PRO A 48 1.63 -2.43 21.19
C PRO A 48 0.71 -2.69 22.37
N SER A 49 -0.58 -2.91 22.08
CA SER A 49 -1.55 -3.41 23.05
C SER A 49 -1.94 -4.84 22.69
N GLN A 50 -2.37 -5.59 23.70
CA GLN A 50 -3.04 -6.87 23.46
C GLN A 50 -4.42 -6.60 22.85
N SER A 51 -4.84 -7.48 21.94
CA SER A 51 -6.21 -7.58 21.49
C SER A 51 -7.14 -8.06 22.61
N GLU A 52 -8.45 -8.06 22.38
CA GLU A 52 -9.43 -8.63 23.32
C GLU A 52 -9.15 -10.10 23.67
N LEU A 53 -8.47 -10.83 22.78
CA LEU A 53 -8.08 -12.22 22.95
C LEU A 53 -6.70 -12.39 23.64
N GLY A 54 -6.07 -11.30 24.09
CA GLY A 54 -4.75 -11.32 24.73
C GLY A 54 -3.56 -11.45 23.76
N GLU A 55 -3.82 -11.58 22.46
CA GLU A 55 -2.78 -11.72 21.42
C GLU A 55 -2.28 -10.35 20.94
N ILE A 56 -0.99 -10.26 20.59
CA ILE A 56 -0.40 -9.07 19.98
C ILE A 56 -0.21 -9.33 18.49
N ASP A 57 -0.66 -8.38 17.66
CA ASP A 57 -0.54 -8.49 16.21
C ASP A 57 0.95 -8.53 15.76
N PRO A 58 1.34 -9.48 14.88
CA PRO A 58 2.71 -9.61 14.40
C PRO A 58 3.26 -8.38 13.68
N ALA A 59 2.43 -7.69 12.88
CA ALA A 59 2.85 -6.49 12.17
C ALA A 59 2.99 -5.30 13.14
N ALA A 60 2.20 -5.25 14.21
CA ALA A 60 2.40 -4.31 15.30
C ALA A 60 3.72 -4.61 16.06
N LEU A 61 4.02 -5.86 16.40
CA LEU A 61 5.33 -6.18 16.98
C LEU A 61 6.49 -5.78 16.05
N PHE A 62 6.34 -6.04 14.75
CA PHE A 62 7.33 -5.71 13.73
C PHE A 62 7.59 -4.19 13.61
N GLU A 63 6.54 -3.36 13.63
CA GLU A 63 6.70 -1.90 13.64
C GLU A 63 7.27 -1.39 14.97
N PHE A 64 6.86 -1.96 16.11
CA PHE A 64 7.35 -1.56 17.44
C PHE A 64 8.84 -1.83 17.63
N LYS A 65 9.38 -2.92 17.04
CA LYS A 65 10.83 -3.23 17.08
C LYS A 65 11.70 -2.06 16.63
N LYS A 66 11.19 -1.16 15.78
CA LYS A 66 11.91 0.04 15.33
C LYS A 66 12.15 1.08 16.45
N LYS A 67 11.39 1.03 17.56
CA LYS A 67 11.48 1.97 18.70
C LYS A 67 11.47 3.46 18.29
N LYS A 68 10.80 3.80 17.18
CA LYS A 68 10.83 5.16 16.61
C LYS A 68 9.87 6.09 17.36
N PRO A 69 10.31 7.29 17.77
CA PRO A 69 9.39 8.35 18.15
C PRO A 69 8.70 8.95 16.92
N PHE A 70 7.49 9.45 17.12
CA PHE A 70 6.69 10.13 16.10
C PHE A 70 6.52 11.59 16.49
N LYS A 71 6.72 12.48 15.51
CA LYS A 71 6.53 13.91 15.67
C LYS A 71 5.33 14.34 14.84
N TYR A 72 4.38 15.01 15.47
CA TYR A 72 3.15 15.46 14.85
C TYR A 72 3.15 16.97 14.72
N TYR A 73 2.61 17.44 13.61
CA TYR A 73 2.48 18.84 13.28
C TYR A 73 1.00 19.17 13.07
N VAL A 74 0.56 20.24 13.71
CA VAL A 74 -0.86 20.61 13.82
C VAL A 74 -1.09 21.88 13.01
N GLY A 75 -2.02 21.81 12.06
CA GLY A 75 -2.49 22.99 11.33
C GLY A 75 -3.47 23.80 12.16
N GLU A 76 -3.56 25.10 11.90
CA GLU A 76 -4.39 26.03 12.67
C GLU A 76 -5.89 25.83 12.40
N HIS A 77 -6.24 25.43 11.18
CA HIS A 77 -7.62 25.26 10.75
C HIS A 77 -7.98 23.82 10.36
N SER A 78 -6.95 23.00 10.15
CA SER A 78 -7.09 21.61 9.71
C SER A 78 -7.01 20.58 10.82
N ALA A 79 -6.63 20.95 12.06
CA ALA A 79 -6.50 19.99 13.16
C ALA A 79 -6.96 20.54 14.54
N CYS A 80 -7.33 19.65 15.46
CA CYS A 80 -7.76 19.99 16.83
C CYS A 80 -7.28 18.97 17.89
N LEU A 81 -7.76 19.11 19.12
CA LEU A 81 -7.44 18.23 20.24
C LEU A 81 -7.86 16.77 20.00
N VAL A 82 -8.95 16.52 19.26
CA VAL A 82 -9.37 15.16 18.90
C VAL A 82 -8.28 14.45 18.09
N GLU A 83 -7.72 15.13 17.09
CA GLU A 83 -6.65 14.60 16.25
C GLU A 83 -5.31 14.55 16.97
N ALA A 84 -5.10 15.41 17.97
CA ALA A 84 -3.94 15.32 18.85
C ALA A 84 -4.08 14.19 19.89
N ASP A 85 -5.24 13.53 19.97
CA ASP A 85 -5.60 12.55 21.00
C ASP A 85 -5.50 13.15 22.42
N GLU A 86 -6.09 14.35 22.57
CA GLU A 86 -6.20 15.13 23.82
C GLU A 86 -7.68 15.46 24.15
N GLU A 87 -8.62 15.02 23.33
CA GLU A 87 -10.08 15.19 23.51
C GLU A 87 -10.80 13.95 22.92
N PRO A 88 -11.87 13.43 23.57
CA PRO A 88 -12.68 12.38 22.99
C PRO A 88 -13.24 12.77 21.61
N PRO A 89 -13.38 11.82 20.68
CA PRO A 89 -13.98 12.08 19.38
C PRO A 89 -15.43 12.56 19.50
N HIS A 90 -15.86 13.39 18.55
CA HIS A 90 -17.25 13.83 18.44
C HIS A 90 -18.09 12.75 17.73
N PRO A 91 -19.43 12.85 17.75
CA PRO A 91 -20.28 11.96 16.96
C PRO A 91 -19.90 11.95 15.47
N ILE A 92 -20.10 10.79 14.83
CA ILE A 92 -19.76 10.58 13.42
C ILE A 92 -20.42 11.61 12.51
N ASN A 93 -19.69 12.07 11.49
CA ASN A 93 -20.16 13.05 10.53
C ASN A 93 -21.32 12.49 9.67
N GLU A 94 -22.51 13.07 9.84
CA GLU A 94 -23.74 12.66 9.14
C GLU A 94 -23.70 12.86 7.61
N GLU A 95 -22.96 13.87 7.13
CA GLU A 95 -22.75 14.10 5.68
C GLU A 95 -21.89 13.00 5.07
N ALA A 96 -20.87 12.55 5.81
CA ALA A 96 -20.03 11.43 5.43
C ALA A 96 -20.84 10.13 5.39
N VAL A 97 -21.68 9.88 6.41
CA VAL A 97 -22.59 8.73 6.45
C VAL A 97 -23.57 8.75 5.28
N ASP A 98 -24.22 9.89 5.01
CA ASP A 98 -25.13 10.04 3.87
C ASP A 98 -24.43 9.72 2.54
N THR A 99 -23.20 10.19 2.36
CA THR A 99 -22.42 9.95 1.15
C THR A 99 -22.03 8.47 1.00
N ALA A 100 -21.60 7.82 2.08
CA ALA A 100 -21.28 6.40 2.08
C ALA A 100 -22.52 5.53 1.79
N LEU A 101 -23.69 5.90 2.34
CA LEU A 101 -24.96 5.25 2.06
C LEU A 101 -25.42 5.44 0.60
N ILE A 102 -25.23 6.62 0.00
CA ILE A 102 -25.51 6.85 -1.43
C ILE A 102 -24.66 5.91 -2.29
N ILE A 103 -23.36 5.78 -1.99
CA ILE A 103 -22.45 4.86 -2.68
C ILE A 103 -22.92 3.41 -2.50
N ALA A 104 -23.30 3.01 -1.28
CA ALA A 104 -23.83 1.68 -1.00
C ALA A 104 -25.10 1.38 -1.81
N LEU A 105 -26.05 2.31 -1.87
CA LEU A 105 -27.28 2.16 -2.64
C LEU A 105 -26.99 2.07 -4.15
N ALA A 106 -26.05 2.86 -4.66
CA ALA A 106 -25.62 2.80 -6.07
C ALA A 106 -25.01 1.45 -6.44
N LEU A 107 -24.33 0.80 -5.48
CA LEU A 107 -23.76 -0.54 -5.61
C LEU A 107 -24.77 -1.67 -5.30
N ASN A 108 -26.04 -1.35 -5.05
CA ASN A 108 -27.06 -2.31 -4.60
C ASN A 108 -26.65 -3.09 -3.35
N SER A 109 -25.81 -2.49 -2.51
CA SER A 109 -25.45 -3.01 -1.19
C SER A 109 -26.62 -2.85 -0.21
N THR A 110 -26.59 -3.61 0.88
CA THR A 110 -27.60 -3.52 1.95
C THR A 110 -27.03 -2.69 3.10
N PRO A 111 -27.52 -1.45 3.34
CA PRO A 111 -27.16 -0.68 4.51
C PRO A 111 -27.42 -1.44 5.82
N VAL A 112 -26.60 -1.21 6.82
CA VAL A 112 -26.84 -1.73 8.18
C VAL A 112 -27.97 -0.96 8.86
N ASP A 113 -28.67 -1.60 9.80
CA ASP A 113 -29.73 -0.95 10.58
C ASP A 113 -29.18 0.07 11.59
N GLU A 114 -27.96 -0.16 12.07
CA GLU A 114 -27.26 0.70 13.02
C GLU A 114 -25.74 0.65 12.77
N ILE A 115 -25.09 1.81 12.74
CA ILE A 115 -23.64 1.93 12.53
C ILE A 115 -22.94 1.92 13.88
N HIS A 116 -21.95 1.03 14.00
CA HIS A 116 -21.07 0.90 15.17
C HIS A 116 -19.64 1.23 14.77
N VAL A 117 -19.00 2.15 15.50
CA VAL A 117 -17.61 2.53 15.26
C VAL A 117 -16.69 1.56 16.01
N MET A 118 -15.63 1.14 15.33
CA MET A 118 -14.62 0.22 15.83
C MET A 118 -13.24 0.86 15.75
N ARG A 119 -12.31 0.40 16.58
CA ARG A 119 -10.90 0.79 16.59
C ARG A 119 -10.06 -0.30 15.94
N LYS A 120 -9.46 0.00 14.79
CA LYS A 120 -8.50 -0.84 14.06
C LYS A 120 -7.09 -0.47 14.49
N ILE A 121 -6.37 -1.37 15.16
CA ILE A 121 -5.02 -1.06 15.68
C ILE A 121 -4.06 -0.68 14.54
N VAL A 122 -3.43 0.50 14.66
CA VAL A 122 -2.46 1.08 13.71
C VAL A 122 -1.32 1.73 14.48
N ILE A 123 -0.15 1.11 14.50
CA ILE A 123 0.97 1.56 15.34
C ILE A 123 2.17 2.13 14.58
N ASP A 124 2.02 2.38 13.29
CA ASP A 124 3.10 2.94 12.43
C ASP A 124 3.32 4.44 12.64
N GLY A 125 2.51 5.06 13.51
CA GLY A 125 2.52 6.49 13.83
C GLY A 125 1.54 7.32 13.02
N SER A 126 0.86 6.76 12.01
CA SER A 126 -0.05 7.52 11.15
C SER A 126 -1.39 7.89 11.82
N ASN A 127 -1.76 7.23 12.92
CA ASN A 127 -2.85 7.63 13.81
C ASN A 127 -2.28 7.96 15.20
N THR A 128 -2.58 9.14 15.73
CA THR A 128 -2.08 9.65 17.03
C THR A 128 -2.57 8.82 18.23
N THR A 129 -3.75 8.23 18.09
CA THR A 129 -4.42 7.32 19.03
C THR A 129 -3.83 5.91 19.03
N GLY A 130 -3.04 5.55 18.01
CA GLY A 130 -2.59 4.17 17.79
C GLY A 130 -3.64 3.23 17.19
N PHE A 131 -4.78 3.78 16.75
CA PHE A 131 -5.81 3.06 16.02
C PHE A 131 -6.55 3.97 15.02
N GLN A 132 -7.12 3.38 13.98
CA GLN A 132 -8.01 4.04 13.04
C GLN A 132 -9.45 3.73 13.44
N ARG A 133 -10.31 4.75 13.51
CA ARG A 133 -11.76 4.53 13.68
C ARG A 133 -12.38 4.15 12.35
N THR A 134 -13.05 3.00 12.32
CA THR A 134 -13.67 2.41 11.13
C THR A 134 -15.05 1.86 11.49
N ALA A 135 -16.04 2.05 10.62
CA ALA A 135 -17.39 1.54 10.82
C ALA A 135 -17.92 0.90 9.52
N ILE A 136 -18.57 -0.26 9.62
CA ILE A 136 -19.28 -0.85 8.48
C ILE A 136 -20.59 -0.08 8.27
N VAL A 137 -20.84 0.35 7.03
CA VAL A 137 -22.08 1.06 6.66
C VAL A 137 -23.02 0.20 5.81
N ALA A 138 -22.48 -0.76 5.06
CA ALA A 138 -23.28 -1.67 4.23
C ALA A 138 -22.54 -2.98 3.94
N LEU A 139 -23.31 -4.01 3.62
CA LEU A 139 -22.84 -5.36 3.28
C LEU A 139 -23.36 -5.79 1.92
N GLY A 140 -22.59 -6.63 1.23
CA GLY A 140 -22.99 -7.20 -0.05
C GLY A 140 -23.15 -6.14 -1.15
N GLY A 141 -23.77 -6.54 -2.26
CA GLY A 141 -23.96 -5.68 -3.43
C GLY A 141 -23.13 -6.13 -4.62
N VAL A 142 -23.16 -5.33 -5.68
CA VAL A 142 -22.52 -5.67 -6.96
C VAL A 142 -22.08 -4.42 -7.71
N LEU A 143 -20.83 -4.41 -8.15
CA LEU A 143 -20.34 -3.49 -9.16
C LEU A 143 -20.55 -4.11 -10.54
N LYS A 144 -21.27 -3.41 -11.42
CA LYS A 144 -21.43 -3.79 -12.82
C LYS A 144 -20.24 -3.26 -13.62
N THR A 145 -19.49 -4.12 -14.28
CA THR A 145 -18.34 -3.76 -15.11
C THR A 145 -18.46 -4.39 -16.50
N ARG A 146 -17.51 -4.09 -17.39
CA ARG A 146 -17.52 -4.66 -18.75
C ARG A 146 -17.18 -6.14 -18.78
N ILE A 147 -16.45 -6.61 -17.78
CA ILE A 147 -16.04 -8.02 -17.64
C ILE A 147 -17.06 -8.85 -16.84
N GLY A 148 -18.08 -8.21 -16.27
CA GLY A 148 -19.17 -8.87 -15.57
C GLY A 148 -19.57 -8.16 -14.28
N ASN A 149 -20.26 -8.92 -13.42
CA ASN A 149 -20.71 -8.44 -12.13
C ASN A 149 -19.70 -8.83 -11.05
N ILE A 150 -19.05 -7.85 -10.43
CA ILE A 150 -18.09 -8.07 -9.35
C ILE A 150 -18.80 -7.87 -8.01
N PRO A 151 -18.92 -8.90 -7.15
CA PRO A 151 -19.60 -8.77 -5.86
C PRO A 151 -18.85 -7.81 -4.93
N ILE A 152 -19.62 -7.07 -4.11
CA ILE A 152 -19.09 -6.27 -3.00
C ILE A 152 -19.15 -7.10 -1.72
N GLN A 153 -18.11 -7.07 -0.89
CA GLN A 153 -18.14 -7.69 0.44
C GLN A 153 -18.67 -6.70 1.48
N THR A 154 -17.98 -5.57 1.62
CA THR A 154 -18.24 -4.57 2.65
C THR A 154 -18.04 -3.17 2.11
N ILE A 155 -18.79 -2.23 2.67
CA ILE A 155 -18.53 -0.80 2.54
C ILE A 155 -18.35 -0.25 3.94
N CYS A 156 -17.22 0.40 4.17
CA CYS A 156 -16.85 0.99 5.46
C CYS A 156 -16.69 2.50 5.33
N LEU A 157 -16.90 3.20 6.43
CA LEU A 157 -16.57 4.60 6.62
C LEU A 157 -15.51 4.70 7.72
N GLU A 158 -14.38 5.33 7.43
CA GLU A 158 -13.24 5.38 8.34
C GLU A 158 -12.50 6.72 8.28
N GLU A 159 -11.63 6.94 9.27
CA GLU A 159 -10.71 8.08 9.30
C GLU A 159 -9.56 7.85 8.33
N ASP A 160 -9.18 8.85 7.53
CA ASP A 160 -7.87 8.81 6.88
C ASP A 160 -6.75 9.03 7.90
N ALA A 161 -5.56 8.53 7.58
CA ALA A 161 -4.37 8.61 8.40
C ALA A 161 -3.57 9.90 8.13
N ALA A 162 -2.77 10.32 9.11
CA ALA A 162 -1.92 11.50 9.01
C ALA A 162 -0.94 11.44 7.81
N ARG A 163 -0.57 12.60 7.27
CA ARG A 163 0.32 12.70 6.10
C ARG A 163 1.77 12.57 6.54
N LEU A 164 2.51 11.61 5.98
CA LEU A 164 3.95 11.47 6.25
C LEU A 164 4.71 12.64 5.60
N LEU A 165 5.35 13.48 6.41
CA LEU A 165 6.16 14.61 5.97
C LEU A 165 7.62 14.22 5.70
N GLY A 166 8.09 13.15 6.35
CA GLY A 166 9.43 12.62 6.17
C GLY A 166 9.95 11.88 7.39
N GLU A 167 11.18 11.38 7.28
CA GLU A 167 11.89 10.73 8.37
C GLU A 167 13.31 11.32 8.47
N ALA A 168 13.68 11.80 9.65
CA ALA A 168 15.01 12.36 9.92
C ALA A 168 15.49 11.89 11.29
N GLU A 169 16.76 11.48 11.39
CA GLU A 169 17.39 11.04 12.65
C GLU A 169 16.59 9.97 13.41
N GLY A 170 15.92 9.07 12.68
CA GLY A 170 15.08 8.01 13.25
C GLY A 170 13.71 8.47 13.78
N VAL A 171 13.34 9.74 13.57
CA VAL A 171 12.04 10.32 13.92
C VAL A 171 11.20 10.47 12.67
N ARG A 172 9.99 9.90 12.67
CA ARG A 172 9.01 10.11 11.59
C ARG A 172 8.14 11.32 11.92
N SER A 173 7.95 12.18 10.93
CA SER A 173 7.18 13.41 11.04
C SER A 173 5.87 13.29 10.28
N TYR A 174 4.76 13.65 10.91
CA TYR A 174 3.41 13.56 10.35
C TYR A 174 2.66 14.90 10.46
N GLY A 175 1.97 15.29 9.39
CA GLY A 175 1.00 16.38 9.39
C GLY A 175 -0.39 15.84 9.73
N LEU A 176 -1.05 16.48 10.71
CA LEU A 176 -2.40 16.10 11.14
C LEU A 176 -3.51 16.64 10.23
N ASP A 177 -3.18 17.53 9.31
CA ASP A 177 -4.11 18.10 8.32
C ASP A 177 -4.93 17.04 7.56
N ARG A 178 -4.35 15.87 7.30
CA ARG A 178 -5.05 14.74 6.67
C ARG A 178 -5.75 13.77 7.63
N LEU A 179 -5.30 13.70 8.90
CA LEU A 179 -5.88 12.76 9.87
C LEU A 179 -7.39 13.02 10.02
N CYS A 180 -8.21 11.98 10.11
CA CYS A 180 -9.65 12.08 10.33
C CYS A 180 -10.46 12.67 9.16
N ILE A 181 -9.87 12.91 7.98
CA ILE A 181 -10.67 13.16 6.76
C ILE A 181 -11.57 11.93 6.50
N PRO A 182 -12.88 12.07 6.23
CA PRO A 182 -13.74 10.93 6.01
C PRO A 182 -13.34 10.14 4.76
N LEU A 183 -13.20 8.84 4.92
CA LEU A 183 -12.74 7.92 3.89
C LEU A 183 -13.76 6.80 3.75
N VAL A 184 -14.31 6.62 2.55
CA VAL A 184 -15.11 5.43 2.24
C VAL A 184 -14.18 4.34 1.72
N GLU A 185 -14.30 3.14 2.28
CA GLU A 185 -13.65 1.92 1.79
C GLU A 185 -14.70 1.03 1.15
N VAL A 186 -14.48 0.63 -0.10
CA VAL A 186 -15.31 -0.36 -0.79
C VAL A 186 -14.46 -1.59 -1.09
N ALA A 187 -14.76 -2.72 -0.45
CA ALA A 187 -14.06 -3.98 -0.62
C ALA A 187 -14.80 -4.90 -1.61
N LEU A 188 -14.15 -5.24 -2.72
CA LEU A 188 -14.66 -6.19 -3.70
C LEU A 188 -14.35 -7.63 -3.27
N ALA A 189 -15.26 -8.56 -3.57
CA ALA A 189 -14.98 -9.98 -3.44
C ALA A 189 -13.86 -10.38 -4.43
N PRO A 190 -13.02 -11.38 -4.09
CA PRO A 190 -11.98 -11.84 -5.01
C PRO A 190 -12.55 -12.29 -6.35
N PHE A 191 -11.93 -11.88 -7.44
CA PHE A 191 -12.33 -12.20 -8.81
C PHE A 191 -11.12 -12.56 -9.67
N THR A 192 -11.37 -13.34 -10.73
CA THR A 192 -10.35 -13.69 -11.73
C THR A 192 -10.47 -12.73 -12.91
N ALA A 193 -9.37 -12.10 -13.29
CA ALA A 193 -9.29 -11.11 -14.36
C ALA A 193 -7.84 -10.94 -14.82
N SER A 194 -7.63 -10.46 -16.05
CA SER A 194 -6.31 -9.98 -16.49
C SER A 194 -5.92 -8.70 -15.73
N PRO A 195 -4.62 -8.33 -15.67
CA PRO A 195 -4.19 -7.08 -15.03
C PRO A 195 -4.88 -5.82 -15.59
N GLU A 196 -5.12 -5.77 -16.91
CA GLU A 196 -5.82 -4.68 -17.58
C GLU A 196 -7.29 -4.61 -17.16
N GLU A 197 -7.92 -5.77 -17.01
CA GLU A 197 -9.30 -5.89 -16.54
C GLU A 197 -9.44 -5.47 -15.07
N VAL A 198 -8.49 -5.82 -14.20
CA VAL A 198 -8.45 -5.33 -12.81
C VAL A 198 -8.39 -3.80 -12.76
N GLN A 199 -7.56 -3.21 -13.63
CA GLN A 199 -7.47 -1.76 -13.74
C GLN A 199 -8.80 -1.14 -14.24
N GLU A 200 -9.49 -1.78 -15.18
CA GLU A 200 -10.82 -1.35 -15.64
C GLU A 200 -11.86 -1.36 -14.50
N VAL A 201 -11.88 -2.42 -13.70
CA VAL A 201 -12.75 -2.54 -12.51
C VAL A 201 -12.48 -1.39 -11.54
N ALA A 202 -11.22 -1.06 -11.29
CA ALA A 202 -10.82 0.05 -10.43
C ALA A 202 -11.33 1.41 -10.96
N TYR A 203 -11.19 1.67 -12.27
CA TYR A 203 -11.74 2.87 -12.88
C TYR A 203 -13.26 2.94 -12.77
N THR A 204 -13.95 1.83 -13.01
CA THR A 204 -15.41 1.79 -13.00
C THR A 204 -15.95 2.12 -11.59
N LEU A 205 -15.34 1.58 -10.54
CA LEU A 205 -15.69 1.96 -9.16
C LEU A 205 -15.32 3.41 -8.83
N GLY A 206 -14.12 3.86 -9.24
CA GLY A 206 -13.70 5.26 -9.05
C GLY A 206 -14.64 6.27 -9.73
N ARG A 207 -15.09 5.98 -10.95
CA ARG A 207 -16.06 6.79 -11.71
C ARG A 207 -17.43 6.80 -11.05
N LEU A 208 -17.90 5.66 -10.52
CA LEU A 208 -19.13 5.62 -9.73
C LEU A 208 -19.04 6.53 -8.51
N MET A 209 -17.94 6.47 -7.76
CA MET A 209 -17.75 7.36 -6.60
C MET A 209 -17.69 8.83 -7.02
N ARG A 210 -17.00 9.16 -8.11
CA ARG A 210 -16.93 10.53 -8.66
C ARG A 210 -18.27 11.06 -9.15
N SER A 211 -19.12 10.18 -9.69
CA SER A 211 -20.46 10.54 -10.18
C SER A 211 -21.38 11.06 -9.07
N THR A 212 -21.07 10.76 -7.81
CA THR A 212 -21.81 11.31 -6.65
C THR A 212 -21.63 12.83 -6.49
N GLY A 213 -20.55 13.40 -7.03
CA GLY A 213 -20.16 14.79 -6.78
C GLY A 213 -19.76 15.09 -5.33
N ARG A 214 -19.57 14.06 -4.50
CA ARG A 214 -19.37 14.15 -3.04
C ARG A 214 -18.03 13.58 -2.57
N VAL A 215 -17.10 13.37 -3.50
CA VAL A 215 -15.77 12.83 -3.23
C VAL A 215 -14.70 13.83 -3.60
N MET A 216 -13.61 13.85 -2.85
CA MET A 216 -12.46 14.70 -3.17
C MET A 216 -11.80 14.24 -4.48
N ARG A 217 -11.16 15.19 -5.16
CA ARG A 217 -10.40 14.96 -6.39
C ARG A 217 -8.97 15.47 -6.19
N GLY A 218 -8.05 14.90 -6.94
CA GLY A 218 -6.63 15.24 -6.88
C GLY A 218 -5.78 14.11 -6.33
N LEU A 219 -4.45 14.28 -6.42
CA LEU A 219 -3.48 13.31 -5.93
C LEU A 219 -3.68 12.99 -4.44
N GLY A 220 -3.60 11.72 -4.07
CA GLY A 220 -3.69 11.27 -2.68
C GLY A 220 -5.11 11.17 -2.10
N THR A 221 -6.14 11.61 -2.84
CA THR A 221 -7.56 11.51 -2.40
C THR A 221 -8.16 10.12 -2.58
N ILE A 222 -7.56 9.30 -3.45
CA ILE A 222 -7.94 7.92 -3.70
C ILE A 222 -6.72 7.01 -3.51
N ARG A 223 -6.93 5.86 -2.87
CA ARG A 223 -5.93 4.80 -2.74
C ARG A 223 -6.59 3.46 -3.01
N GLN A 224 -5.81 2.50 -3.47
CA GLN A 224 -6.24 1.13 -3.65
C GLN A 224 -5.29 0.19 -2.93
N ASP A 225 -5.87 -0.74 -2.17
CA ASP A 225 -5.17 -1.87 -1.62
C ASP A 225 -5.55 -3.10 -2.47
N ILE A 226 -4.55 -3.77 -3.04
CA ILE A 226 -4.75 -4.86 -4.00
C ILE A 226 -4.28 -6.16 -3.37
N ASN A 227 -5.20 -7.11 -3.18
CA ASN A 227 -4.89 -8.44 -2.69
C ASN A 227 -4.67 -9.38 -3.88
N ILE A 228 -3.45 -9.89 -4.07
CA ILE A 228 -3.06 -10.67 -5.25
C ILE A 228 -2.62 -12.07 -4.83
N SER A 229 -3.13 -13.09 -5.51
CA SER A 229 -2.73 -14.48 -5.31
C SER A 229 -2.77 -15.29 -6.60
N ILE A 230 -2.00 -16.37 -6.65
CA ILE A 230 -2.04 -17.38 -7.70
C ILE A 230 -2.37 -18.76 -7.10
N LYS A 231 -2.74 -19.73 -7.94
CA LYS A 231 -3.01 -21.10 -7.51
C LYS A 231 -1.80 -21.71 -6.80
N GLY A 232 -2.01 -22.13 -5.55
CA GLY A 232 -0.95 -22.71 -4.71
C GLY A 232 0.01 -21.68 -4.09
N GLY A 233 -0.18 -20.38 -4.39
CA GLY A 233 0.53 -19.28 -3.74
C GLY A 233 -0.14 -18.82 -2.45
N ALA A 234 0.30 -17.66 -1.95
CA ALA A 234 -0.29 -16.99 -0.80
C ALA A 234 -0.84 -15.62 -1.22
N VAL A 235 -1.80 -15.11 -0.46
CA VAL A 235 -2.34 -13.77 -0.70
C VAL A 235 -1.34 -12.73 -0.22
N VAL A 236 -0.93 -11.87 -1.15
CA VAL A 236 -0.05 -10.72 -0.93
C VAL A 236 -0.86 -9.45 -1.08
N GLU A 237 -0.79 -8.57 -0.08
CA GLU A 237 -1.48 -7.27 -0.09
C GLU A 237 -0.51 -6.21 -0.60
N VAL A 238 -0.82 -5.55 -1.71
CA VAL A 238 -0.09 -4.37 -2.19
C VAL A 238 -0.83 -3.13 -1.74
N LYS A 239 -0.29 -2.44 -0.74
CA LYS A 239 -0.95 -1.34 -0.03
C LYS A 239 -0.61 0.03 -0.61
N GLY A 240 -1.61 0.90 -0.71
CA GLY A 240 -1.43 2.33 -1.00
C GLY A 240 -1.09 2.64 -2.45
N VAL A 241 -1.70 1.91 -3.40
CA VAL A 241 -1.62 2.25 -4.82
C VAL A 241 -2.41 3.54 -5.05
N GLN A 242 -1.74 4.64 -5.40
CA GLN A 242 -2.39 5.93 -5.63
C GLN A 242 -2.75 6.14 -7.10
N ASN A 243 -1.87 5.69 -8.00
CA ASN A 243 -2.07 5.85 -9.44
C ASN A 243 -2.73 4.59 -10.02
N LEU A 244 -3.97 4.74 -10.49
CA LEU A 244 -4.72 3.67 -11.15
C LEU A 244 -4.02 3.14 -12.41
N ASP A 245 -3.24 3.97 -13.11
CA ASP A 245 -2.48 3.56 -14.30
C ASP A 245 -1.42 2.49 -13.99
N LEU A 246 -1.02 2.36 -12.72
CA LEU A 246 -0.02 1.36 -12.28
C LEU A 246 -0.65 0.03 -11.88
N ILE A 247 -1.97 -0.06 -11.72
CA ILE A 247 -2.64 -1.28 -11.23
C ILE A 247 -2.29 -2.48 -12.10
N SER A 248 -2.40 -2.36 -13.43
CA SER A 248 -2.06 -3.46 -14.34
C SER A 248 -0.60 -3.90 -14.21
N LYS A 249 0.35 -2.97 -14.12
CA LYS A 249 1.77 -3.28 -13.95
C LYS A 249 2.06 -3.98 -12.62
N ILE A 250 1.43 -3.49 -11.54
CA ILE A 250 1.59 -4.05 -10.19
C ILE A 250 1.05 -5.48 -10.14
N VAL A 251 -0.14 -5.71 -10.70
CA VAL A 251 -0.76 -7.03 -10.74
C VAL A 251 0.05 -8.00 -11.59
N ASP A 252 0.52 -7.57 -12.77
CA ASP A 252 1.41 -8.38 -13.62
C ASP A 252 2.72 -8.74 -12.90
N PHE A 253 3.38 -7.74 -12.31
CA PHE A 253 4.63 -7.93 -11.58
C PHE A 253 4.46 -8.91 -10.43
N GLU A 254 3.42 -8.73 -9.60
CA GLU A 254 3.20 -9.57 -8.43
C GLU A 254 2.79 -10.99 -8.83
N ALA A 255 1.96 -11.16 -9.87
CA ALA A 255 1.60 -12.48 -10.40
C ALA A 255 2.85 -13.25 -10.87
N LYS A 256 3.71 -12.60 -11.65
CA LYS A 256 4.99 -13.16 -12.12
C LYS A 256 5.95 -13.46 -10.97
N ARG A 257 6.02 -12.57 -9.97
CA ARG A 257 6.84 -12.75 -8.76
C ARG A 257 6.41 -13.98 -7.99
N GLN A 258 5.11 -14.13 -7.76
CA GLN A 258 4.56 -15.31 -7.09
C GLN A 258 4.84 -16.59 -7.87
N HIS A 259 4.65 -16.57 -9.19
CA HIS A 259 4.94 -17.71 -10.04
C HIS A 259 6.42 -18.11 -10.01
N PHE A 260 7.32 -17.13 -10.06
CA PHE A 260 8.76 -17.34 -9.90
C PHE A 260 9.11 -17.99 -8.55
N LEU A 261 8.53 -17.51 -7.45
CA LEU A 261 8.79 -18.10 -6.13
C LEU A 261 8.25 -19.53 -6.01
N MET A 262 7.13 -19.84 -6.65
CA MET A 262 6.61 -21.22 -6.70
C MET A 262 7.56 -22.15 -7.45
N LYS A 263 8.15 -21.69 -8.57
CA LYS A 263 9.17 -22.45 -9.29
C LYS A 263 10.44 -22.66 -8.47
N VAL A 264 10.90 -21.63 -7.78
CA VAL A 264 12.05 -21.74 -6.85
C VAL A 264 11.77 -22.80 -5.79
N ALA A 265 10.57 -22.77 -5.18
CA ALA A 265 10.16 -23.76 -4.20
C ALA A 265 10.10 -25.18 -4.78
N GLU A 266 9.62 -25.35 -6.01
CA GLU A 266 9.64 -26.63 -6.72
C GLU A 266 11.07 -27.15 -6.92
N VAL A 267 12.00 -26.29 -7.37
CA VAL A 267 13.41 -26.67 -7.53
C VAL A 267 14.02 -27.08 -6.20
N LEU A 268 13.82 -26.30 -5.13
CA LEU A 268 14.31 -26.63 -3.79
C LEU A 268 13.76 -27.98 -3.28
N ARG A 269 12.46 -28.23 -3.47
CA ARG A 269 11.83 -29.51 -3.11
C ARG A 269 12.39 -30.67 -3.95
N SER A 270 12.63 -30.45 -5.24
CA SER A 270 13.25 -31.46 -6.12
C SER A 270 14.70 -31.78 -5.73
N ARG A 271 15.40 -30.82 -5.12
CA ARG A 271 16.74 -30.99 -4.51
C ARG A 271 16.67 -31.66 -3.13
N GLY A 272 15.48 -32.04 -2.65
CA GLY A 272 15.28 -32.70 -1.37
C GLY A 272 15.40 -31.77 -0.15
N ILE A 273 15.31 -30.45 -0.34
CA ILE A 273 15.43 -29.48 0.75
C ILE A 273 14.11 -29.34 1.48
N SER A 274 14.11 -29.62 2.78
CA SER A 274 12.99 -29.35 3.69
C SER A 274 13.02 -27.89 4.19
N VAL A 275 11.95 -27.45 4.84
CA VAL A 275 11.88 -26.09 5.41
C VAL A 275 12.93 -25.95 6.50
N GLU A 276 13.10 -26.98 7.32
CA GLU A 276 14.01 -27.02 8.46
C GLU A 276 15.48 -27.05 8.00
N ASP A 277 15.75 -27.68 6.85
CA ASP A 277 17.09 -27.81 6.27
C ASP A 277 17.50 -26.63 5.37
N ALA A 278 16.59 -25.69 5.09
CA ALA A 278 16.84 -24.58 4.16
C ALA A 278 18.09 -23.76 4.51
N VAL A 279 18.39 -23.65 5.82
CA VAL A 279 19.50 -22.88 6.36
C VAL A 279 20.47 -23.81 7.06
N GLY A 280 21.76 -23.68 6.71
CA GLY A 280 22.86 -24.40 7.33
C GLY A 280 23.53 -23.59 8.45
N GLU A 281 24.86 -23.59 8.44
CA GLU A 281 25.66 -22.83 9.41
C GLU A 281 25.45 -21.32 9.26
N VAL A 282 25.35 -20.63 10.39
CA VAL A 282 25.31 -19.17 10.50
C VAL A 282 26.47 -18.72 11.37
N LYS A 283 27.35 -17.88 10.85
CA LYS A 283 28.58 -17.46 11.56
C LYS A 283 28.93 -16.01 11.32
N GLU A 284 29.50 -15.38 12.35
CA GLU A 284 30.22 -14.12 12.20
C GLU A 284 31.57 -14.39 11.50
N LEU A 285 31.86 -13.66 10.42
CA LEU A 285 32.98 -13.90 9.50
C LEU A 285 33.97 -12.72 9.45
N ASN A 286 34.02 -11.89 10.49
CA ASN A 286 34.90 -10.71 10.54
C ASN A 286 36.37 -11.05 10.24
N ASP A 287 36.85 -12.21 10.73
CA ASP A 287 38.22 -12.68 10.51
C ASP A 287 38.55 -12.93 9.04
N VAL A 288 37.56 -13.38 8.25
CA VAL A 288 37.72 -13.63 6.81
C VAL A 288 37.96 -12.32 6.07
N PHE A 289 37.32 -11.23 6.51
CA PHE A 289 37.31 -9.95 5.82
C PHE A 289 38.26 -8.88 6.41
N LYS A 290 39.18 -9.25 7.33
CA LYS A 290 40.15 -8.32 7.94
C LYS A 290 40.97 -7.52 6.94
N GLN A 291 41.32 -8.14 5.82
CA GLN A 291 42.14 -7.53 4.76
C GLN A 291 41.37 -7.37 3.45
N THR A 292 40.04 -7.27 3.53
CA THR A 292 39.20 -7.21 2.34
C THR A 292 39.44 -5.95 1.52
N SER A 293 39.36 -6.09 0.20
CA SER A 293 39.37 -4.95 -0.72
C SER A 293 37.96 -4.35 -0.91
N SER A 294 36.93 -5.00 -0.37
CA SER A 294 35.55 -4.49 -0.42
C SER A 294 35.40 -3.25 0.46
N LYS A 295 35.24 -2.09 -0.20
CA LYS A 295 35.02 -0.81 0.49
C LYS A 295 33.80 -0.82 1.41
N ILE A 296 32.77 -1.58 1.03
CA ILE A 296 31.51 -1.66 1.78
C ILE A 296 31.72 -2.42 3.09
N ILE A 297 32.29 -3.63 3.02
CA ILE A 297 32.56 -4.44 4.21
C ILE A 297 33.57 -3.74 5.13
N LYS A 298 34.63 -3.18 4.55
CA LYS A 298 35.64 -2.44 5.32
C LYS A 298 35.04 -1.30 6.11
N LYS A 299 34.18 -0.48 5.48
CA LYS A 299 33.47 0.61 6.16
C LYS A 299 32.62 0.13 7.35
N VAL A 300 31.94 -1.00 7.22
CA VAL A 300 31.13 -1.59 8.30
C VAL A 300 32.03 -2.04 9.46
N LEU A 301 33.12 -2.75 9.17
CA LEU A 301 34.05 -3.25 10.19
C LEU A 301 34.79 -2.10 10.90
N ASP A 302 35.23 -1.09 10.16
CA ASP A 302 35.88 0.11 10.72
C ASP A 302 34.95 0.90 11.66
N ALA A 303 33.63 0.82 11.43
CA ALA A 303 32.60 1.41 12.29
C ALA A 303 32.19 0.53 13.49
N GLY A 304 32.87 -0.61 13.71
CA GLY A 304 32.56 -1.55 14.80
C GLY A 304 31.39 -2.50 14.52
N GLY A 305 30.92 -2.57 13.27
CA GLY A 305 29.91 -3.52 12.82
C GLY A 305 30.44 -4.96 12.69
N ALA A 306 29.65 -5.81 12.05
CA ALA A 306 30.01 -7.21 11.81
C ALA A 306 29.51 -7.69 10.44
N VAL A 307 30.14 -8.76 9.94
CA VAL A 307 29.71 -9.52 8.76
C VAL A 307 29.25 -10.89 9.23
N VAL A 308 27.99 -11.22 8.98
CA VAL A 308 27.44 -12.55 9.24
C VAL A 308 27.19 -13.26 7.93
N GLY A 309 27.65 -14.50 7.84
CA GLY A 309 27.40 -15.40 6.72
C GLY A 309 26.38 -16.48 7.08
N LEU A 310 25.54 -16.84 6.11
CA LEU A 310 24.51 -17.87 6.24
C LEU A 310 24.64 -18.84 5.08
N ALA A 311 24.76 -20.15 5.36
CA ALA A 311 24.66 -21.19 4.35
C ALA A 311 23.20 -21.43 3.97
N LEU A 312 22.90 -21.49 2.68
CA LEU A 312 21.59 -21.79 2.12
C LEU A 312 21.64 -23.10 1.34
N ARG A 313 21.01 -24.15 1.85
CA ARG A 313 21.13 -25.50 1.30
C ARG A 313 20.31 -25.66 0.01
N GLY A 314 20.96 -26.11 -1.06
CA GLY A 314 20.31 -26.29 -2.36
C GLY A 314 19.92 -24.98 -3.06
N PHE A 315 20.43 -23.81 -2.68
CA PHE A 315 20.08 -22.51 -3.29
C PHE A 315 21.00 -22.10 -4.45
N LYS A 316 22.02 -22.89 -4.81
CA LYS A 316 22.97 -22.51 -5.87
C LYS A 316 22.26 -22.20 -7.19
N GLY A 317 22.61 -21.06 -7.77
CA GLY A 317 22.05 -20.53 -9.01
C GLY A 317 20.68 -19.88 -8.88
N LEU A 318 19.95 -20.10 -7.77
CA LEU A 318 18.59 -19.59 -7.59
C LEU A 318 18.57 -18.12 -7.13
N LEU A 319 19.64 -17.63 -6.50
CA LEU A 319 19.68 -16.26 -5.97
C LEU A 319 19.80 -15.23 -7.09
N LYS A 320 20.53 -15.58 -8.17
CA LYS A 320 20.65 -14.75 -9.38
C LYS A 320 19.67 -15.08 -10.51
N LEU A 321 18.89 -16.17 -10.36
CA LEU A 321 17.95 -16.58 -11.39
C LEU A 321 16.93 -15.47 -11.65
N GLU A 322 16.83 -15.04 -12.91
CA GLU A 322 15.94 -13.98 -13.36
C GLU A 322 15.12 -14.49 -14.56
N GLU A 323 13.99 -15.13 -14.27
CA GLU A 323 13.06 -15.56 -15.32
C GLU A 323 12.20 -14.40 -15.82
N TYR A 324 11.88 -13.48 -14.91
CA TYR A 324 11.13 -12.26 -15.19
C TYR A 324 11.99 -11.04 -14.86
N PRO A 325 11.95 -9.98 -15.70
CA PRO A 325 12.74 -8.78 -15.45
C PRO A 325 12.54 -8.22 -14.05
N ASN A 326 13.64 -7.93 -13.37
CA ASN A 326 13.71 -7.35 -12.03
C ASN A 326 13.17 -8.23 -10.88
N ILE A 327 12.91 -9.51 -11.13
CA ILE A 327 12.46 -10.49 -10.13
C ILE A 327 13.58 -11.52 -9.90
N ARG A 328 14.24 -11.42 -8.75
CA ARG A 328 15.32 -12.31 -8.32
C ARG A 328 15.19 -12.61 -6.84
N LEU A 329 15.48 -13.84 -6.42
CA LEU A 329 15.40 -14.20 -5.01
C LEU A 329 16.45 -13.44 -4.16
N GLY A 330 17.65 -13.20 -4.70
CA GLY A 330 18.66 -12.36 -4.03
C GLY A 330 18.15 -10.94 -3.75
N LYS A 331 17.32 -10.39 -4.64
CA LYS A 331 16.70 -9.07 -4.44
C LYS A 331 15.65 -9.08 -3.34
N GLU A 332 14.86 -10.14 -3.19
CA GLU A 332 13.91 -10.30 -2.07
C GLU A 332 14.62 -10.28 -0.71
N PHE A 333 15.76 -10.98 -0.59
CA PHE A 333 16.58 -10.93 0.62
C PHE A 333 17.20 -9.54 0.84
N ALA A 334 17.65 -8.87 -0.21
CA ALA A 334 18.20 -7.52 -0.13
C ALA A 334 17.15 -6.50 0.35
N ASP A 335 15.93 -6.56 -0.17
CA ASP A 335 14.83 -5.68 0.23
C ASP A 335 14.42 -5.91 1.69
N LEU A 336 14.50 -7.16 2.17
CA LEU A 336 14.24 -7.50 3.56
C LEU A 336 15.26 -6.90 4.53
N VAL A 337 16.57 -6.94 4.21
CA VAL A 337 17.59 -6.37 5.12
C VAL A 337 17.63 -4.83 5.08
N ARG A 338 17.22 -4.22 3.96
CA ARG A 338 17.05 -2.75 3.84
C ARG A 338 16.09 -2.18 4.85
N PHE A 339 15.08 -2.96 5.23
CA PHE A 339 14.15 -2.59 6.29
C PHE A 339 14.86 -2.31 7.63
N TYR A 340 15.93 -3.06 7.93
CA TYR A 340 16.73 -2.92 9.15
C TYR A 340 17.83 -1.86 9.04
N GLY A 341 17.84 -1.07 7.96
CA GLY A 341 18.87 -0.04 7.71
C GLY A 341 20.16 -0.59 7.08
N ILE A 342 20.17 -1.86 6.65
CA ILE A 342 21.33 -2.48 5.99
C ILE A 342 21.20 -2.28 4.47
N GLY A 343 22.23 -1.77 3.79
CA GLY A 343 22.13 -1.38 2.38
C GLY A 343 21.75 -2.52 1.39
N GLY A 344 22.03 -3.77 1.74
CA GLY A 344 21.73 -4.96 0.96
C GLY A 344 22.48 -6.19 1.47
N ILE A 345 22.55 -7.22 0.64
CA ILE A 345 23.30 -8.46 0.90
C ILE A 345 24.34 -8.70 -0.18
N PHE A 346 25.30 -9.57 0.10
CA PHE A 346 26.11 -10.23 -0.93
C PHE A 346 25.74 -11.71 -0.97
N HIS A 347 25.79 -12.34 -2.14
CA HIS A 347 25.50 -13.78 -2.23
C HIS A 347 26.38 -14.51 -3.23
N SER A 348 26.58 -15.80 -2.98
CA SER A 348 27.54 -16.64 -3.71
C SER A 348 27.35 -16.67 -5.23
N ASP A 349 26.12 -16.51 -5.72
CA ASP A 349 25.85 -16.53 -7.16
C ASP A 349 26.36 -15.29 -7.93
N GLU A 350 26.58 -14.17 -7.23
CA GLU A 350 27.11 -12.90 -7.75
C GLU A 350 28.60 -12.70 -7.39
N LEU A 351 29.19 -13.58 -6.58
CA LEU A 351 30.58 -13.50 -6.14
C LEU A 351 31.46 -14.47 -6.94
N PRO A 352 32.74 -14.14 -7.22
CA PRO A 352 33.52 -13.00 -6.73
C PRO A 352 33.14 -11.66 -7.40
N ALA A 353 32.90 -10.61 -6.59
CA ALA A 353 32.58 -9.26 -7.04
C ALA A 353 32.69 -8.25 -5.87
N TYR A 354 32.48 -6.95 -6.14
CA TYR A 354 32.40 -5.91 -5.11
C TYR A 354 33.65 -5.77 -4.20
N GLY A 355 34.82 -6.16 -4.72
CA GLY A 355 36.07 -6.18 -3.96
C GLY A 355 36.21 -7.38 -3.02
N ILE A 356 35.34 -8.39 -3.13
CA ILE A 356 35.48 -9.67 -2.45
C ILE A 356 36.23 -10.62 -3.38
N SER A 357 37.39 -11.13 -2.95
CA SER A 357 38.26 -11.99 -3.76
C SER A 357 37.79 -13.45 -3.80
N GLU A 358 38.30 -14.22 -4.76
CA GLU A 358 38.06 -15.68 -4.81
C GLU A 358 38.55 -16.39 -3.55
N ASP A 359 39.70 -15.96 -3.00
CA ASP A 359 40.23 -16.49 -1.74
C ASP A 359 39.28 -16.23 -0.56
N GLU A 360 38.66 -15.05 -0.51
CA GLU A 360 37.66 -14.74 0.51
C GLU A 360 36.41 -15.59 0.32
N VAL A 361 35.93 -15.75 -0.91
CA VAL A 361 34.79 -16.64 -1.22
C VAL A 361 35.09 -18.08 -0.80
N ALA A 362 36.29 -18.59 -1.06
CA ALA A 362 36.70 -19.93 -0.64
C ALA A 362 36.70 -20.09 0.89
N LYS A 363 37.26 -19.11 1.62
CA LYS A 363 37.24 -19.09 3.10
C LYS A 363 35.82 -19.03 3.66
N VAL A 364 34.93 -18.26 3.05
CA VAL A 364 33.51 -18.22 3.44
C VAL A 364 32.86 -19.59 3.25
N ARG A 365 33.06 -20.23 2.10
CA ARG A 365 32.52 -21.57 1.81
C ARG A 365 33.00 -22.60 2.82
N GLU A 366 34.28 -22.58 3.17
CA GLU A 366 34.86 -23.45 4.19
C GLU A 366 34.25 -23.17 5.58
N ALA A 367 34.23 -21.91 6.02
CA ALA A 367 33.73 -21.53 7.33
C ALA A 367 32.26 -21.91 7.56
N LEU A 368 31.43 -21.75 6.52
CA LEU A 368 30.00 -22.04 6.53
C LEU A 368 29.66 -23.47 6.08
N LYS A 369 30.65 -24.30 5.76
CA LYS A 369 30.47 -25.68 5.26
C LYS A 369 29.49 -25.76 4.08
N VAL A 370 29.64 -24.86 3.10
CA VAL A 370 28.76 -24.74 1.93
C VAL A 370 29.10 -25.85 0.93
N GLY A 371 28.14 -26.74 0.67
CA GLY A 371 28.28 -27.80 -0.33
C GLY A 371 28.21 -27.32 -1.78
N ASP A 372 28.37 -28.26 -2.71
CA ASP A 372 28.43 -27.95 -4.14
C ASP A 372 27.10 -27.45 -4.72
N GLU A 373 25.96 -27.84 -4.15
CA GLU A 373 24.62 -27.39 -4.57
C GLU A 373 24.08 -26.24 -3.69
N ASP A 374 24.88 -25.81 -2.72
CA ASP A 374 24.52 -24.79 -1.74
C ASP A 374 24.97 -23.40 -2.18
N ALA A 375 24.28 -22.40 -1.66
CA ALA A 375 24.66 -21.00 -1.76
C ALA A 375 25.02 -20.44 -0.38
N PHE A 376 25.54 -19.22 -0.34
CA PHE A 376 25.63 -18.46 0.90
C PHE A 376 25.22 -17.02 0.69
N ILE A 377 24.77 -16.39 1.78
CA ILE A 377 24.51 -14.96 1.88
C ILE A 377 25.45 -14.35 2.91
N LEU A 378 25.93 -13.13 2.66
CA LEU A 378 26.65 -12.30 3.60
C LEU A 378 25.84 -11.03 3.89
N ILE A 379 25.69 -10.71 5.17
CA ILE A 379 25.02 -9.51 5.65
C ILE A 379 26.04 -8.73 6.48
N ALA A 380 26.33 -7.49 6.07
CA ALA A 380 27.26 -6.61 6.76
C ALA A 380 26.52 -5.39 7.31
N GLY A 381 26.51 -5.21 8.63
CA GLY A 381 25.77 -4.12 9.28
C GLY A 381 26.20 -3.84 10.72
N GLU A 382 25.50 -2.90 11.35
CA GLU A 382 25.67 -2.59 12.76
C GLU A 382 25.15 -3.75 13.64
N ARG A 383 25.91 -4.12 14.68
CA ARG A 383 25.56 -5.26 15.55
C ARG A 383 24.16 -5.16 16.17
N SER A 384 23.68 -3.94 16.46
CA SER A 384 22.39 -3.70 17.11
C SER A 384 21.17 -4.13 16.27
N VAL A 385 21.30 -4.18 14.94
CA VAL A 385 20.23 -4.56 14.00
C VAL A 385 20.53 -5.84 13.23
N LEU A 386 21.78 -6.32 13.28
CA LEU A 386 22.23 -7.45 12.46
C LEU A 386 21.56 -8.77 12.86
N GLU A 387 21.35 -9.00 14.16
CA GLU A 387 20.69 -10.21 14.65
C GLU A 387 19.26 -10.34 14.12
N ASP A 388 18.44 -9.29 14.25
CA ASP A 388 17.07 -9.26 13.71
C ASP A 388 17.05 -9.42 12.17
N ALA A 389 18.01 -8.82 11.46
CA ALA A 389 18.11 -8.93 10.00
C ALA A 389 18.49 -10.34 9.55
N VAL A 390 19.42 -10.99 10.24
CA VAL A 390 19.82 -12.38 10.01
C VAL A 390 18.63 -13.31 10.24
N GLU A 391 17.92 -13.17 11.35
CA GLU A 391 16.73 -13.99 11.65
C GLU A 391 15.65 -13.81 10.57
N ALA A 392 15.41 -12.59 10.11
CA ALA A 392 14.47 -12.34 9.02
C ALA A 392 14.89 -13.04 7.71
N VAL A 393 16.18 -13.05 7.38
CA VAL A 393 16.71 -13.76 6.21
C VAL A 393 16.58 -15.28 6.37
N ILE A 394 16.80 -15.82 7.57
CA ILE A 394 16.59 -17.24 7.88
C ILE A 394 15.13 -17.61 7.60
N GLU A 395 14.18 -16.86 8.16
CA GLU A 395 12.75 -17.10 7.94
C GLU A 395 12.35 -16.94 6.48
N ARG A 396 12.95 -15.99 5.75
CA ARG A 396 12.73 -15.82 4.31
C ARG A 396 13.26 -16.99 3.50
N ALA A 397 14.41 -17.56 3.86
CA ALA A 397 14.96 -18.74 3.19
C ALA A 397 14.09 -19.97 3.43
N ARG A 398 13.61 -20.16 4.66
CA ARG A 398 12.61 -21.20 5.00
C ARG A 398 11.32 -21.03 4.21
N ALA A 399 10.82 -19.80 4.09
CA ALA A 399 9.63 -19.49 3.30
C ALA A 399 9.81 -19.79 1.80
N ALA A 400 11.00 -19.58 1.24
CA ALA A 400 11.28 -19.86 -0.17
C ALA A 400 11.15 -21.36 -0.54
N VAL A 401 11.33 -22.28 0.43
CA VAL A 401 11.06 -23.71 0.23
C VAL A 401 9.56 -24.01 0.15
N LYS A 402 8.74 -23.24 0.89
CA LYS A 402 7.28 -23.35 0.85
C LYS A 402 6.71 -22.74 -0.43
N GLY A 403 7.19 -21.57 -0.82
CA GLY A 403 6.71 -20.81 -1.97
C GLY A 403 6.57 -19.33 -1.65
N VAL A 404 5.39 -18.78 -1.92
CA VAL A 404 5.09 -17.36 -1.69
C VAL A 404 4.79 -17.11 -0.20
N PRO A 405 5.52 -16.22 0.49
CA PRO A 405 5.16 -15.81 1.85
C PRO A 405 3.97 -14.84 1.83
N PRO A 406 3.00 -14.96 2.76
CA PRO A 406 1.96 -13.94 2.95
C PRO A 406 2.56 -12.68 3.58
N GLU A 407 2.45 -11.55 2.89
CA GLU A 407 3.06 -10.29 3.31
C GLU A 407 2.32 -9.07 2.76
N THR A 408 2.56 -7.92 3.38
CA THR A 408 2.15 -6.61 2.86
C THR A 408 3.33 -5.98 2.13
N ARG A 409 3.12 -5.59 0.88
CA ARG A 409 4.09 -4.94 0.00
C ARG A 409 3.59 -3.54 -0.38
N GLY A 410 4.50 -2.69 -0.84
CA GLY A 410 4.20 -1.34 -1.33
C GLY A 410 4.55 -1.20 -2.81
N PRO A 411 3.80 -0.36 -3.56
CA PRO A 411 4.11 -0.08 -4.95
C PRO A 411 5.38 0.77 -5.09
N THR A 412 6.10 0.60 -6.19
CA THR A 412 7.15 1.51 -6.65
C THR A 412 6.64 2.36 -7.81
N PRO A 413 7.27 3.52 -8.11
CA PRO A 413 6.88 4.36 -9.26
C PRO A 413 6.91 3.63 -10.60
N GLU A 414 7.74 2.58 -10.72
CA GLU A 414 7.88 1.77 -11.93
C GLU A 414 6.76 0.72 -12.08
N GLY A 415 5.89 0.57 -11.08
CA GLY A 415 4.84 -0.46 -11.05
C GLY A 415 5.32 -1.82 -10.54
N THR A 416 6.41 -1.86 -9.75
CA THR A 416 6.86 -3.09 -9.05
C THR A 416 6.43 -3.06 -7.59
N THR A 417 6.68 -4.14 -6.83
CA THR A 417 6.33 -4.23 -5.41
C THR A 417 7.56 -4.47 -4.53
N ARG A 418 7.59 -3.86 -3.34
CA ARG A 418 8.64 -4.07 -2.32
C ARG A 418 8.04 -4.48 -0.98
N PHE A 419 8.73 -5.34 -0.23
CA PHE A 419 8.30 -5.73 1.11
C PHE A 419 8.16 -4.51 2.04
N ILE A 420 7.07 -4.45 2.81
CA ILE A 420 6.87 -3.46 3.89
C ILE A 420 6.91 -4.17 5.24
N ARG A 421 6.03 -5.17 5.42
CA ARG A 421 5.81 -5.85 6.70
C ARG A 421 5.11 -7.20 6.51
N PRO A 422 5.14 -8.09 7.52
CA PRO A 422 4.29 -9.28 7.54
C PRO A 422 2.81 -8.91 7.44
N ARG A 423 2.00 -9.81 6.87
CA ARG A 423 0.57 -9.55 6.73
C ARG A 423 -0.10 -9.38 8.10
N PRO A 424 -0.98 -8.38 8.28
CA PRO A 424 -1.88 -8.25 9.41
C PRO A 424 -2.59 -9.53 9.83
N GLY A 425 -2.69 -9.78 11.14
CA GLY A 425 -3.56 -10.80 11.71
C GLY A 425 -5.02 -10.32 11.85
N PRO A 426 -5.97 -11.24 12.12
CA PRO A 426 -7.39 -10.93 12.26
C PRO A 426 -7.74 -10.19 13.56
N ALA A 427 -6.93 -10.34 14.61
CA ALA A 427 -7.20 -9.79 15.95
C ALA A 427 -6.75 -8.32 16.09
N ARG A 428 -7.38 -7.41 15.34
CA ARG A 428 -7.02 -5.97 15.31
C ARG A 428 -8.13 -4.99 15.65
N MET A 429 -9.36 -5.49 15.79
CA MET A 429 -10.54 -4.66 15.97
C MET A 429 -11.05 -4.78 17.40
N TYR A 430 -11.46 -3.67 18.00
CA TYR A 430 -12.19 -3.62 19.26
C TYR A 430 -13.14 -2.40 19.27
N PRO A 431 -14.21 -2.36 20.07
CA PRO A 431 -15.20 -1.28 20.04
C PRO A 431 -14.64 0.12 20.33
N GLU A 432 -15.10 1.12 19.58
CA GLU A 432 -14.92 2.55 19.90
C GLU A 432 -16.06 3.01 20.83
N THR A 433 -15.79 3.03 22.13
CA THR A 433 -16.81 3.29 23.15
C THR A 433 -17.13 4.76 23.34
N ASP A 434 -16.33 5.68 22.80
CA ASP A 434 -16.52 7.12 22.97
C ASP A 434 -17.63 7.67 22.05
N ILE A 435 -17.98 6.92 20.99
CA ILE A 435 -18.96 7.33 19.99
C ILE A 435 -20.21 6.45 20.11
N PRO A 436 -21.41 7.04 20.31
CA PRO A 436 -22.63 6.27 20.38
C PRO A 436 -22.97 5.62 19.02
N PRO A 437 -23.65 4.45 19.02
CA PRO A 437 -24.19 3.87 17.80
C PRO A 437 -25.16 4.83 17.08
N LEU A 438 -25.16 4.78 15.75
CA LEU A 438 -26.01 5.63 14.91
C LEU A 438 -27.07 4.78 14.18
N PRO A 439 -28.35 4.84 14.59
CA PRO A 439 -29.43 4.12 13.90
C PRO A 439 -29.73 4.73 12.52
N ILE A 440 -30.00 3.87 11.54
CA ILE A 440 -30.30 4.26 10.16
C ILE A 440 -31.78 4.02 9.87
N SER A 441 -32.54 5.11 9.77
CA SER A 441 -33.99 5.02 9.53
C SER A 441 -34.32 4.70 8.07
N LYS A 442 -35.48 4.07 7.85
CA LYS A 442 -35.97 3.78 6.50
C LYS A 442 -36.26 5.05 5.70
N GLU A 443 -36.73 6.10 6.35
CA GLU A 443 -36.99 7.42 5.75
C GLU A 443 -35.69 8.04 5.24
N ARG A 444 -34.60 7.90 5.99
CA ARG A 444 -33.27 8.35 5.55
C ARG A 444 -32.84 7.62 4.30
N ILE A 445 -32.95 6.29 4.28
CA ILE A 445 -32.61 5.48 3.10
C ILE A 445 -33.44 5.87 1.88
N GLU A 446 -34.75 6.04 2.03
CA GLU A 446 -35.64 6.43 0.92
C GLU A 446 -35.27 7.80 0.34
N ARG A 447 -34.96 8.78 1.20
CA ARG A 447 -34.44 10.08 0.78
C ARG A 447 -33.12 9.95 0.02
N LEU A 448 -32.20 9.10 0.48
CA LEU A 448 -30.90 8.94 -0.17
C LEU A 448 -30.99 8.17 -1.51
N ARG A 449 -32.00 7.31 -1.70
CA ARG A 449 -32.25 6.64 -3.00
C ARG A 449 -32.48 7.63 -4.14
N THR A 450 -33.07 8.79 -3.85
CA THR A 450 -33.28 9.83 -4.89
C THR A 450 -32.00 10.55 -5.27
N LEU A 451 -30.89 10.32 -4.56
CA LEU A 451 -29.58 10.93 -4.78
C LEU A 451 -28.57 9.94 -5.38
N ILE A 452 -29.00 8.72 -5.74
CA ILE A 452 -28.17 7.77 -6.47
C ILE A 452 -27.72 8.44 -7.78
N PRO A 453 -26.42 8.48 -8.06
CA PRO A 453 -25.92 9.17 -9.23
C PRO A 453 -26.31 8.44 -10.52
N LYS A 454 -26.34 9.20 -11.61
CA LYS A 454 -26.53 8.63 -12.96
C LYS A 454 -25.33 7.77 -13.36
N PRO A 455 -25.52 6.80 -14.27
CA PRO A 455 -24.40 6.08 -14.88
C PRO A 455 -23.35 7.05 -15.46
N TRP A 456 -22.08 6.69 -15.33
CA TRP A 456 -20.97 7.55 -15.77
C TRP A 456 -21.05 7.94 -17.25
N ASP A 457 -21.48 7.01 -18.11
CA ASP A 457 -21.65 7.28 -19.55
C ASP A 457 -22.70 8.36 -19.83
N GLU A 458 -23.74 8.48 -18.98
CA GLU A 458 -24.72 9.58 -19.07
C GLU A 458 -24.11 10.90 -18.62
N VAL A 459 -23.32 10.89 -17.54
CA VAL A 459 -22.57 12.08 -17.08
C VAL A 459 -21.66 12.59 -18.20
N VAL A 460 -20.88 11.72 -18.85
CA VAL A 460 -20.00 12.09 -19.96
C VAL A 460 -20.80 12.67 -21.14
N LYS A 461 -21.93 12.08 -21.51
CA LYS A 461 -22.80 12.59 -22.59
C LYS A 461 -23.41 13.95 -22.27
N GLU A 462 -23.80 14.18 -21.02
CA GLU A 462 -24.29 15.47 -20.55
C GLU A 462 -23.21 16.54 -20.66
N TYR A 463 -21.98 16.25 -20.25
CA TYR A 463 -20.84 17.17 -20.40
C TYR A 463 -20.49 17.41 -21.87
N ALA A 464 -20.47 16.37 -22.70
CA ALA A 464 -20.23 16.48 -24.14
C ALA A 464 -21.24 17.42 -24.79
N THR A 465 -22.52 17.28 -24.45
CA THR A 465 -23.59 18.13 -24.98
C THR A 465 -23.50 19.55 -24.43
N LYS A 466 -23.38 19.71 -23.10
CA LYS A 466 -23.36 21.01 -22.41
C LYS A 466 -22.23 21.91 -22.89
N TYR A 467 -21.05 21.35 -23.12
CA TYR A 467 -19.85 22.10 -23.50
C TYR A 467 -19.48 21.92 -24.98
N SER A 468 -20.32 21.25 -25.77
CA SER A 468 -20.05 20.96 -27.20
C SER A 468 -18.69 20.29 -27.44
N LEU A 469 -18.35 19.32 -26.59
CA LEU A 469 -17.11 18.54 -26.67
C LEU A 469 -17.34 17.24 -27.44
N SER A 470 -16.27 16.69 -28.03
CA SER A 470 -16.31 15.29 -28.48
C SER A 470 -16.46 14.36 -27.27
N GLU A 471 -17.09 13.20 -27.44
CA GLU A 471 -17.26 12.23 -26.34
C GLU A 471 -15.92 11.83 -25.71
N LYS A 472 -14.87 11.70 -26.53
CA LYS A 472 -13.51 11.41 -26.07
C LYS A 472 -12.99 12.51 -25.13
N LEU A 473 -13.11 13.78 -25.54
CA LEU A 473 -12.60 14.91 -24.77
C LEU A 473 -13.44 15.15 -23.50
N ALA A 474 -14.75 14.95 -23.58
CA ALA A 474 -15.65 14.96 -22.43
C ALA A 474 -15.25 13.87 -21.41
N ALA A 475 -14.99 12.64 -21.85
CA ALA A 475 -14.52 11.57 -20.99
C ALA A 475 -13.18 11.93 -20.32
N GLN A 476 -12.21 12.43 -21.11
CA GLN A 476 -10.90 12.86 -20.60
C GLN A 476 -11.03 13.91 -19.49
N ILE A 477 -11.86 14.95 -19.68
CA ILE A 477 -12.00 16.00 -18.67
C ILE A 477 -12.76 15.52 -17.45
N CYS A 478 -13.83 14.73 -17.62
CA CYS A 478 -14.59 14.16 -16.50
C CYS A 478 -13.75 13.23 -15.62
N ASP A 479 -12.86 12.43 -16.25
CA ASP A 479 -11.91 11.54 -15.58
C ASP A 479 -10.70 12.27 -14.99
N SER A 480 -10.48 13.54 -15.34
CA SER A 480 -9.35 14.32 -14.83
C SER A 480 -9.60 14.92 -13.44
N GLU A 481 -8.51 15.30 -12.77
CA GLU A 481 -8.55 16.13 -11.57
C GLU A 481 -8.95 17.59 -11.87
N TYR A 482 -8.77 18.03 -13.12
CA TYR A 482 -9.01 19.42 -13.54
C TYR A 482 -10.47 19.73 -13.87
N LEU A 483 -11.42 18.83 -13.59
CA LEU A 483 -12.83 19.06 -13.94
C LEU A 483 -13.36 20.37 -13.32
N THR A 484 -13.08 20.61 -12.04
CA THR A 484 -13.50 21.83 -11.34
C THR A 484 -12.86 23.07 -11.96
N LEU A 485 -11.55 23.03 -12.22
CA LEU A 485 -10.82 24.13 -12.86
C LEU A 485 -11.35 24.42 -14.27
N PHE A 486 -11.67 23.37 -15.03
CA PHE A 486 -12.29 23.51 -16.34
C PHE A 486 -13.63 24.24 -16.26
N GLU A 487 -14.48 23.87 -15.29
CA GLU A 487 -15.77 24.54 -15.08
C GLU A 487 -15.61 26.01 -14.69
N GLU A 488 -14.64 26.32 -13.83
CA GLU A 488 -14.32 27.69 -13.41
C GLU A 488 -13.81 28.53 -14.57
N VAL A 489 -12.82 28.04 -15.33
CA VAL A 489 -12.25 28.75 -16.48
C VAL A 489 -13.31 29.00 -17.55
N VAL A 490 -14.15 28.00 -17.88
CA VAL A 490 -15.22 28.16 -18.87
C VAL A 490 -16.30 29.13 -18.39
N ARG A 491 -16.55 29.22 -17.09
CA ARG A 491 -17.51 30.17 -16.49
C ARG A 491 -16.97 31.59 -16.45
N GLU A 492 -15.69 31.76 -16.14
CA GLU A 492 -15.07 33.05 -15.86
C GLU A 492 -14.39 33.67 -17.08
N THR A 493 -14.17 32.89 -18.14
CA THR A 493 -13.52 33.34 -19.37
C THR A 493 -14.38 33.07 -20.61
N SER A 494 -14.02 33.69 -21.73
CA SER A 494 -14.64 33.46 -23.05
C SER A 494 -13.90 32.41 -23.90
N VAL A 495 -12.96 31.68 -23.31
CA VAL A 495 -12.15 30.68 -24.01
C VAL A 495 -13.02 29.48 -24.38
N GLN A 496 -12.82 28.93 -25.59
CA GLN A 496 -13.61 27.77 -26.04
C GLN A 496 -13.41 26.56 -25.14
N PRO A 497 -14.48 25.89 -24.67
CA PRO A 497 -14.39 24.72 -23.79
C PRO A 497 -13.51 23.60 -24.35
N SER A 498 -13.55 23.35 -25.66
CA SER A 498 -12.71 22.35 -26.33
C SER A 498 -11.22 22.65 -26.17
N TYR A 499 -10.82 23.92 -26.26
CA TYR A 499 -9.43 24.33 -26.06
C TYR A 499 -9.00 24.20 -24.60
N VAL A 500 -9.84 24.61 -23.65
CA VAL A 500 -9.56 24.48 -22.21
C VAL A 500 -9.40 23.00 -21.84
N ALA A 501 -10.34 22.15 -22.23
CA ALA A 501 -10.31 20.72 -21.96
C ALA A 501 -9.07 20.04 -22.58
N ALA A 502 -8.75 20.32 -23.84
CA ALA A 502 -7.55 19.77 -24.49
C ALA A 502 -6.26 20.27 -23.84
N THR A 503 -6.21 21.55 -23.42
CA THR A 503 -5.05 22.10 -22.73
C THR A 503 -4.80 21.39 -21.40
N LEU A 504 -5.84 21.25 -20.58
CA LEU A 504 -5.74 20.63 -19.26
C LEU A 504 -5.46 19.13 -19.34
N THR A 505 -6.04 18.42 -20.32
CA THR A 505 -5.97 16.94 -20.37
C THR A 505 -4.93 16.38 -21.33
N GLU A 506 -4.47 17.14 -22.31
CA GLU A 506 -3.50 16.68 -23.31
C GLU A 506 -2.21 17.48 -23.25
N THR A 507 -2.28 18.82 -23.29
CA THR A 507 -1.09 19.67 -23.28
C THR A 507 -0.30 19.52 -21.99
N LEU A 508 -0.94 19.61 -20.81
CA LEU A 508 -0.25 19.43 -19.53
C LEU A 508 0.39 18.04 -19.40
N VAL A 509 -0.31 16.99 -19.86
CA VAL A 509 0.23 15.62 -19.85
C VAL A 509 1.45 15.51 -20.77
N ASN A 510 1.41 16.12 -21.95
CA ASN A 510 2.55 16.14 -22.86
C ASN A 510 3.75 16.92 -22.29
N LEU A 511 3.51 18.05 -21.63
CA LEU A 511 4.57 18.82 -20.95
C LEU A 511 5.19 18.02 -19.81
N SER A 512 4.37 17.32 -19.01
CA SER A 512 4.86 16.42 -17.96
C SER A 512 5.75 15.31 -18.53
N ARG A 513 5.37 14.71 -19.67
CA ARG A 513 6.19 13.71 -20.39
C ARG A 513 7.52 14.25 -20.90
N LEU A 514 7.61 15.56 -21.14
CA LEU A 514 8.86 16.25 -21.50
C LEU A 514 9.71 16.62 -20.26
N GLY A 515 9.29 16.20 -19.06
CA GLY A 515 10.00 16.45 -17.81
C GLY A 515 9.73 17.83 -17.19
N LEU A 516 8.71 18.55 -17.67
CA LEU A 516 8.30 19.82 -17.08
C LEU A 516 7.38 19.58 -15.88
N LYS A 517 7.64 20.28 -14.77
CA LYS A 517 6.87 20.17 -13.52
C LYS A 517 5.56 20.93 -13.60
N VAL A 518 4.58 20.37 -14.31
CA VAL A 518 3.25 20.98 -14.47
C VAL A 518 2.50 21.09 -13.13
N GLU A 519 2.83 20.26 -12.16
CA GLU A 519 2.33 20.31 -10.78
C GLU A 519 2.74 21.58 -10.00
N THR A 520 3.69 22.35 -10.53
CA THR A 520 4.09 23.65 -9.94
C THR A 520 3.31 24.84 -10.48
N LEU A 521 2.43 24.61 -11.47
CA LEU A 521 1.53 25.64 -11.97
C LEU A 521 0.50 25.93 -10.88
N SER A 522 0.66 27.04 -10.18
CA SER A 522 -0.34 27.55 -9.26
C SER A 522 -1.46 28.24 -10.03
N ASN A 523 -2.70 28.05 -9.58
CA ASN A 523 -3.85 28.81 -10.05
C ASN A 523 -3.68 30.32 -9.79
#